data_AF-A0A962PFA1-F1
#
_entry.id   AF-A0A962PFA1-F1
#
_cell.length_a   1.000
_cell.length_b   1.000
_cell.length_c   1.000
_cell.angle_alpha   90.00
_cell.angle_beta   90.00
_cell.angle_gamma   90.00
#
_symmetry.space_group_name_H-M   'P 1'
#
loop_
_entity.id
_entity.type
_entity.pdbx_description
1 polymer ?
#
loop_
_entity_poly.entity_id
_entity_poly.type
_entity_poly.pdbx_seq_one_letter_code
_entity_poly.pdbx_strand_id
1 'polypeptide(L)'
;GHMHADLLAVYVEMDGMPAIVDAGTYTYRRNSDSWGAQAPDWRNYFAGPAVHNALTCSGADPLGTMAADFRPRHVETRVATRCAASTAVSMVEAALDAPNVYSRMRRLCVHVAGEYWLLLHRLPQSEAPPDQAWLGLQCAPLVEQRLDGRRVSNRFAGQRRTLTILSGERDAAPCVLYASTDPVGGWVSNAYGRMEAAPQLRYPVVDWASLMPVLLTTNSRHGAAEITRSDYREEGKWLVTLYSMGITDWILVQSMGGLGWEDKEVNIRFNGKLLWLRTYPDARRELHWLEATRLDWPEESIDILLSSDEAGDLALSDSSRSSDLEMQFVRFQW
;
A
#
# COMPACT_ATOMS: atom_id res chain seq x y z
N GLY A 1 -14.76 -22.41 -4.93
CA GLY A 1 -15.19 -23.09 -3.69
C GLY A 1 -14.71 -22.34 -2.47
N HIS A 2 -13.50 -22.64 -2.00
CA HIS A 2 -12.92 -22.13 -0.74
C HIS A 2 -12.31 -20.72 -0.82
N MET A 3 -12.62 -19.94 -1.86
CA MET A 3 -11.99 -18.64 -2.09
C MET A 3 -12.50 -17.62 -1.07
N HIS A 4 -11.57 -16.84 -0.53
CA HIS A 4 -11.84 -15.64 0.25
C HIS A 4 -11.80 -14.42 -0.67
N ALA A 5 -12.48 -13.33 -0.30
CA ALA A 5 -12.44 -12.07 -1.01
C ALA A 5 -11.26 -11.20 -0.52
N ASP A 6 -10.08 -11.80 -0.51
CA ASP A 6 -8.80 -11.23 -0.04
C ASP A 6 -7.99 -10.59 -1.19
N LEU A 7 -8.68 -10.20 -2.27
CA LEU A 7 -8.04 -9.66 -3.45
C LEU A 7 -7.24 -8.40 -3.14
N LEU A 8 -6.01 -8.37 -3.67
CA LEU A 8 -4.99 -7.34 -3.43
C LEU A 8 -4.49 -7.24 -1.99
N ALA A 9 -4.96 -8.06 -1.03
CA ALA A 9 -4.57 -7.97 0.38
C ALA A 9 -3.05 -8.02 0.58
N VAL A 10 -2.59 -7.33 1.61
CA VAL A 10 -1.19 -7.34 2.04
C VAL A 10 -1.08 -7.96 3.42
N TYR A 11 0.05 -8.61 3.67
CA TYR A 11 0.39 -9.18 4.97
C TYR A 11 1.79 -8.70 5.34
N VAL A 12 1.99 -8.44 6.61
CA VAL A 12 3.25 -7.87 7.11
C VAL A 12 3.73 -8.74 8.25
N GLU A 13 4.95 -9.25 8.10
CA GLU A 13 5.71 -9.90 9.15
C GLU A 13 6.95 -9.05 9.47
N MET A 14 7.28 -8.94 10.75
CA MET A 14 8.44 -8.19 11.20
C MET A 14 9.18 -9.01 12.26
N ASP A 15 10.47 -9.27 12.03
CA ASP A 15 11.32 -10.02 12.96
C ASP A 15 10.69 -11.37 13.37
N GLY A 16 10.06 -12.07 12.42
CA GLY A 16 9.37 -13.35 12.63
C GLY A 16 7.99 -13.26 13.27
N MET A 17 7.49 -12.05 13.55
CA MET A 17 6.17 -11.82 14.16
C MET A 17 5.17 -11.28 13.14
N PRO A 18 4.00 -11.91 12.99
CA PRO A 18 2.95 -11.39 12.14
C PRO A 18 2.38 -10.10 12.73
N ALA A 19 2.33 -9.05 11.90
CA ALA A 19 1.85 -7.73 12.27
C ALA A 19 0.48 -7.42 11.66
N ILE A 20 0.38 -7.57 10.34
CA ILE A 20 -0.86 -7.45 9.56
C ILE A 20 -1.16 -8.83 8.98
N VAL A 21 -2.32 -9.41 9.32
CA VAL A 21 -2.62 -10.84 9.14
C VAL A 21 -3.85 -11.06 8.29
N ASP A 22 -3.99 -12.28 7.77
CA ASP A 22 -5.30 -12.77 7.35
C ASP A 22 -6.13 -13.12 8.58
N ALA A 23 -7.44 -12.91 8.50
CA ALA A 23 -8.33 -13.27 9.59
C ALA A 23 -8.67 -14.76 9.65
N GLY A 24 -8.29 -15.54 8.65
CA GLY A 24 -8.53 -16.97 8.60
C GLY A 24 -9.98 -17.31 8.27
N THR A 25 -10.35 -18.58 8.47
CA THR A 25 -11.61 -19.13 7.95
C THR A 25 -12.74 -19.17 8.95
N TYR A 26 -12.43 -19.39 10.24
CA TYR A 26 -13.36 -19.72 11.33
C TYR A 26 -14.23 -20.95 11.11
N THR A 27 -15.05 -20.97 10.08
CA THR A 27 -16.08 -21.97 9.83
C THR A 27 -16.30 -22.16 8.34
N TYR A 28 -16.81 -23.32 7.95
CA TYR A 28 -17.34 -23.53 6.59
C TYR A 28 -18.85 -23.43 6.50
N ARG A 29 -19.56 -23.34 7.64
CA ARG A 29 -21.03 -23.35 7.68
C ARG A 29 -21.58 -21.93 7.61
N ARG A 30 -22.48 -21.63 6.68
CA ARG A 30 -23.13 -20.30 6.63
C ARG A 30 -24.18 -20.10 7.73
N ASN A 31 -24.90 -21.15 8.07
CA ASN A 31 -25.85 -21.17 9.17
C ASN A 31 -25.42 -22.26 10.15
N SER A 32 -25.07 -21.88 11.37
CA SER A 32 -24.85 -22.83 12.46
C SER A 32 -25.81 -22.53 13.59
N ASP A 33 -26.58 -23.52 14.01
CA ASP A 33 -27.49 -23.43 15.16
C ASP A 33 -26.74 -23.04 16.44
N SER A 34 -25.42 -23.25 16.47
CA SER A 34 -24.53 -22.90 17.58
C SER A 34 -24.27 -21.40 17.77
N TRP A 35 -24.60 -20.54 16.80
CA TRP A 35 -24.20 -19.12 16.85
C TRP A 35 -25.22 -18.21 17.55
N GLY A 36 -26.41 -18.72 17.84
CA GLY A 36 -27.50 -17.90 18.39
C GLY A 36 -28.17 -17.03 17.32
N ALA A 37 -29.43 -16.67 17.56
CA ALA A 37 -30.28 -16.04 16.55
C ALA A 37 -29.84 -14.63 16.11
N GLN A 38 -28.96 -13.98 16.86
CA GLN A 38 -28.47 -12.62 16.60
C GLN A 38 -27.00 -12.58 16.17
N ALA A 39 -26.35 -13.73 15.97
CA ALA A 39 -24.97 -13.73 15.54
C ALA A 39 -24.83 -13.23 14.09
N PRO A 40 -23.70 -12.57 13.78
CA PRO A 40 -23.31 -12.30 12.42
C PRO A 40 -23.26 -13.57 11.56
N ASP A 41 -23.46 -13.42 10.25
CA ASP A 41 -23.13 -14.48 9.28
C ASP A 41 -21.60 -14.61 9.21
N TRP A 42 -21.05 -15.39 10.14
CA TRP A 42 -19.62 -15.50 10.35
C TRP A 42 -18.88 -16.04 9.13
N ARG A 43 -19.49 -16.98 8.39
CA ARG A 43 -18.87 -17.50 7.17
C ARG A 43 -18.74 -16.40 6.13
N ASN A 44 -19.80 -15.61 5.92
CA ASN A 44 -19.73 -14.48 4.98
C ASN A 44 -18.74 -13.40 5.44
N TYR A 45 -18.65 -13.16 6.74
CA TYR A 45 -17.66 -12.22 7.28
C TYR A 45 -16.22 -12.69 7.01
N PHE A 46 -15.86 -13.91 7.40
CA PHE A 46 -14.48 -14.43 7.25
C PHE A 46 -14.10 -14.74 5.79
N ALA A 47 -15.07 -15.01 4.91
CA ALA A 47 -14.83 -15.19 3.48
C ALA A 47 -14.88 -13.88 2.69
N GLY A 48 -15.40 -12.81 3.29
CA GLY A 48 -15.78 -11.57 2.63
C GLY A 48 -14.71 -10.48 2.77
N PRO A 49 -14.80 -9.41 1.98
CA PRO A 49 -13.75 -8.40 1.89
C PRO A 49 -13.53 -7.62 3.20
N ALA A 50 -14.57 -7.52 4.03
CA ALA A 50 -14.59 -6.68 5.24
C ALA A 50 -13.54 -7.03 6.29
N VAL A 51 -12.99 -8.24 6.26
CA VAL A 51 -11.98 -8.71 7.21
C VAL A 51 -10.56 -8.71 6.64
N HIS A 52 -10.41 -8.55 5.32
CA HIS A 52 -9.11 -8.62 4.65
C HIS A 52 -8.46 -7.24 4.50
N ASN A 53 -7.17 -7.25 4.21
CA ASN A 53 -6.31 -6.07 4.20
C ASN A 53 -6.45 -5.26 2.89
N ALA A 54 -7.68 -4.95 2.47
CA ALA A 54 -8.02 -4.38 1.18
C ALA A 54 -9.16 -3.35 1.27
N LEU A 55 -9.59 -2.82 0.13
CA LEU A 55 -10.79 -1.98 0.05
C LEU A 55 -12.01 -2.85 0.37
N THR A 56 -12.90 -2.30 1.18
CA THR A 56 -14.24 -2.82 1.40
C THR A 56 -15.25 -1.76 0.99
N CYS A 57 -16.26 -2.17 0.23
CA CYS A 57 -17.44 -1.37 -0.08
C CYS A 57 -18.63 -2.09 0.55
N SER A 58 -19.39 -1.40 1.39
CA SER A 58 -20.53 -1.97 2.12
C SER A 58 -21.50 -2.64 1.15
N GLY A 59 -21.89 -3.87 1.49
CA GLY A 59 -22.83 -4.65 0.68
C GLY A 59 -22.27 -5.19 -0.64
N ALA A 60 -20.99 -4.98 -0.96
CA ALA A 60 -20.36 -5.51 -2.17
C ALA A 60 -19.24 -6.50 -1.83
N ASP A 61 -19.10 -7.51 -2.70
CA ASP A 61 -18.06 -8.52 -2.62
C ASP A 61 -17.37 -8.64 -3.99
N PRO A 62 -16.04 -8.48 -4.08
CA PRO A 62 -15.34 -8.49 -5.36
C PRO A 62 -15.41 -9.85 -6.06
N LEU A 63 -15.75 -10.94 -5.36
CA LEU A 63 -15.96 -12.27 -5.91
C LEU A 63 -17.46 -12.67 -5.97
N GLY A 64 -18.37 -11.70 -5.79
CA GLY A 64 -19.82 -11.90 -5.79
C GLY A 64 -20.39 -12.44 -4.48
N THR A 65 -21.70 -12.35 -4.28
CA THR A 65 -22.35 -12.82 -3.04
C THR A 65 -22.19 -14.34 -2.89
N MET A 66 -21.75 -14.78 -1.71
CA MET A 66 -21.67 -16.20 -1.40
C MET A 66 -23.06 -16.73 -1.00
N ALA A 67 -23.67 -17.52 -1.89
CA ALA A 67 -25.03 -18.03 -1.72
C ALA A 67 -25.14 -19.28 -0.81
N ALA A 68 -24.03 -19.98 -0.56
CA ALA A 68 -23.95 -21.22 0.22
C ALA A 68 -22.68 -21.24 1.11
N ASP A 69 -22.30 -22.40 1.64
CA ASP A 69 -21.05 -22.59 2.42
C ASP A 69 -19.79 -22.18 1.63
N PHE A 70 -19.85 -22.26 0.29
CA PHE A 70 -18.75 -22.01 -0.62
C PHE A 70 -19.16 -21.12 -1.81
N ARG A 71 -18.17 -20.41 -2.38
CA ARG A 71 -18.35 -19.67 -3.62
C ARG A 71 -18.49 -20.61 -4.82
N PRO A 72 -19.24 -20.22 -5.86
CA PRO A 72 -19.29 -20.96 -7.12
C PRO A 72 -17.87 -21.16 -7.69
N ARG A 73 -17.70 -22.21 -8.50
CA ARG A 73 -16.39 -22.51 -9.11
C ARG A 73 -15.98 -21.48 -10.16
N HIS A 74 -16.96 -20.86 -10.83
CA HIS A 74 -16.72 -19.80 -11.79
C HIS A 74 -16.90 -18.45 -11.10
N VAL A 75 -15.80 -17.71 -10.94
CA VAL A 75 -15.79 -16.31 -10.53
C VAL A 75 -15.12 -15.52 -11.64
N GLU A 76 -15.77 -14.44 -12.09
CA GLU A 76 -15.36 -13.68 -13.26
C GLU A 76 -14.22 -12.70 -13.00
N THR A 77 -14.00 -12.34 -11.74
CA THR A 77 -12.96 -11.41 -11.33
C THR A 77 -11.57 -11.90 -11.71
N ARG A 78 -10.74 -10.99 -12.23
CA ARG A 78 -9.35 -11.21 -12.65
C ARG A 78 -8.43 -10.20 -11.98
N VAL A 79 -7.18 -10.58 -11.81
CA VAL A 79 -6.12 -9.70 -11.29
C VAL A 79 -5.00 -9.64 -12.33
N ALA A 80 -4.61 -8.44 -12.71
CA ALA A 80 -3.39 -8.21 -13.47
C ALA A 80 -2.30 -7.71 -12.51
N THR A 81 -1.11 -8.29 -12.59
CA THR A 81 0.01 -7.97 -11.69
C THR A 81 1.26 -7.59 -12.46
N ARG A 82 2.08 -6.72 -11.85
CA ARG A 82 3.38 -6.29 -12.37
C ARG A 82 4.33 -6.13 -11.21
N CYS A 83 5.59 -6.46 -11.44
CA CYS A 83 6.64 -6.22 -10.47
C CYS A 83 7.89 -5.69 -11.18
N ALA A 84 8.66 -4.90 -10.45
CA ALA A 84 10.01 -4.49 -10.83
C ALA A 84 10.81 -4.30 -9.54
N ALA A 85 12.12 -4.56 -9.57
CA ALA A 85 12.95 -4.46 -8.38
C ALA A 85 14.40 -4.14 -8.73
N SER A 86 15.05 -3.43 -7.82
CA SER A 86 16.49 -3.29 -7.68
C SER A 86 16.89 -3.66 -6.25
N THR A 87 18.16 -3.45 -5.89
CA THR A 87 18.67 -3.61 -4.53
C THR A 87 18.11 -2.58 -3.55
N ALA A 88 17.81 -1.37 -4.02
CA ALA A 88 17.38 -0.25 -3.18
C ALA A 88 15.86 -0.07 -3.15
N VAL A 89 15.18 -0.33 -4.27
CA VAL A 89 13.73 -0.12 -4.38
C VAL A 89 13.06 -1.24 -5.15
N SER A 90 11.88 -1.65 -4.71
CA SER A 90 11.04 -2.58 -5.47
C SER A 90 9.59 -2.16 -5.47
N MET A 91 8.85 -2.63 -6.47
CA MET A 91 7.43 -2.38 -6.60
C MET A 91 6.65 -3.60 -7.03
N VAL A 92 5.41 -3.70 -6.55
CA VAL A 92 4.38 -4.60 -7.05
C VAL A 92 3.10 -3.81 -7.26
N GLU A 93 2.64 -3.71 -8.52
CA GLU A 93 1.34 -3.15 -8.86
C GLU A 93 0.38 -4.29 -9.17
N ALA A 94 -0.85 -4.19 -8.67
CA ALA A 94 -1.92 -5.11 -9.01
C ALA A 94 -3.23 -4.34 -9.25
N ALA A 95 -3.97 -4.76 -10.27
CA ALA A 95 -5.22 -4.15 -10.69
C ALA A 95 -6.32 -5.20 -10.82
N LEU A 96 -7.52 -4.86 -10.35
CA LEU A 96 -8.70 -5.71 -10.48
C LEU A 96 -9.49 -5.41 -11.75
N ASP A 97 -9.89 -6.47 -12.42
CA ASP A 97 -10.98 -6.45 -13.38
C ASP A 97 -12.11 -7.31 -12.81
N ALA A 98 -13.19 -6.66 -12.40
CA ALA A 98 -14.31 -7.27 -11.69
C ALA A 98 -15.63 -6.78 -12.30
N PRO A 99 -16.70 -7.61 -12.29
CA PRO A 99 -18.01 -7.22 -12.82
C PRO A 99 -18.84 -6.36 -11.84
N ASN A 100 -18.18 -5.61 -10.95
CA ASN A 100 -18.84 -4.85 -9.87
C ASN A 100 -18.03 -3.60 -9.47
N VAL A 101 -18.40 -2.97 -8.36
CA VAL A 101 -17.80 -1.72 -7.84
C VAL A 101 -16.28 -1.78 -7.61
N TYR A 102 -15.68 -2.97 -7.57
CA TYR A 102 -14.24 -3.14 -7.41
C TYR A 102 -13.45 -3.05 -8.73
N SER A 103 -14.14 -2.95 -9.87
CA SER A 103 -13.49 -2.85 -11.18
C SER A 103 -12.52 -1.68 -11.23
N ARG A 104 -11.30 -1.93 -11.73
CA ARG A 104 -10.21 -0.96 -11.85
C ARG A 104 -9.61 -0.49 -10.53
N MET A 105 -9.98 -1.06 -9.38
CA MET A 105 -9.21 -0.88 -8.16
C MET A 105 -7.75 -1.27 -8.42
N ARG A 106 -6.81 -0.41 -8.03
CA ARG A 106 -5.38 -0.72 -8.09
C ARG A 106 -4.70 -0.50 -6.76
N ARG A 107 -3.71 -1.36 -6.48
CA ARG A 107 -2.77 -1.20 -5.38
C ARG A 107 -1.36 -1.29 -5.92
N LEU A 108 -0.53 -0.33 -5.55
CA LEU A 108 0.92 -0.44 -5.65
C LEU A 108 1.48 -0.61 -4.25
N CYS A 109 2.41 -1.53 -4.09
CA CYS A 109 3.31 -1.59 -2.95
C CYS A 109 4.70 -1.19 -3.44
N VAL A 110 5.25 -0.10 -2.90
CA VAL A 110 6.66 0.28 -3.08
C VAL A 110 7.40 -0.08 -1.81
N HIS A 111 8.52 -0.78 -1.94
CA HIS A 111 9.42 -1.06 -0.82
C HIS A 111 10.73 -0.32 -1.06
N VAL A 112 11.08 0.57 -0.13
CA VAL A 112 12.42 1.16 -0.07
C VAL A 112 13.20 0.36 0.97
N ALA A 113 14.23 -0.33 0.49
CA ALA A 113 14.92 -1.36 1.24
C ALA A 113 15.48 -0.84 2.57
N GLY A 114 15.08 -1.48 3.67
CA GLY A 114 15.51 -1.12 5.03
C GLY A 114 14.83 0.13 5.61
N GLU A 115 13.91 0.76 4.88
CA GLU A 115 13.30 2.03 5.28
C GLU A 115 11.80 1.90 5.54
N TYR A 116 11.02 1.58 4.50
CA TYR A 116 9.57 1.53 4.60
C TYR A 116 8.91 0.81 3.43
N TRP A 117 7.63 0.48 3.61
CA TRP A 117 6.70 0.13 2.54
C TRP A 117 5.67 1.25 2.37
N LEU A 118 5.40 1.63 1.13
CA LEU A 118 4.38 2.60 0.78
C LEU A 118 3.32 1.90 -0.08
N LEU A 119 2.11 1.80 0.46
CA LEU A 119 0.96 1.28 -0.23
C LEU A 119 0.17 2.42 -0.85
N LEU A 120 0.02 2.43 -2.17
CA LEU A 120 -0.74 3.44 -2.89
C LEU A 120 -1.99 2.80 -3.48
N HIS A 121 -3.15 3.31 -3.10
CA HIS A 121 -4.44 2.78 -3.54
C HIS A 121 -5.09 3.75 -4.51
N ARG A 122 -5.26 3.31 -5.76
CA ARG A 122 -6.18 3.95 -6.68
C ARG A 122 -7.53 3.27 -6.54
N LEU A 123 -8.46 3.99 -5.90
CA LEU A 123 -9.81 3.52 -5.73
C LEU A 123 -10.56 3.45 -7.07
N PRO A 124 -11.52 2.52 -7.22
CA PRO A 124 -12.40 2.49 -8.38
C PRO A 124 -13.25 3.76 -8.43
N GLN A 125 -13.67 4.17 -9.63
CA GLN A 125 -14.74 5.17 -9.73
C GLN A 125 -16.04 4.49 -9.27
N SER A 126 -16.68 5.07 -8.28
CA SER A 126 -17.92 4.55 -7.70
C SER A 126 -18.90 5.68 -7.47
N GLU A 127 -20.18 5.43 -7.75
CA GLU A 127 -21.29 6.29 -7.36
C GLU A 127 -21.75 6.01 -5.93
N ALA A 128 -21.24 4.95 -5.29
CA ALA A 128 -21.54 4.63 -3.91
C ALA A 128 -21.06 5.76 -2.98
N PRO A 129 -21.81 6.11 -1.93
CA PRO A 129 -21.36 7.06 -0.92
C PRO A 129 -19.99 6.67 -0.32
N PRO A 130 -19.00 7.59 -0.26
CA PRO A 130 -17.68 7.29 0.30
C PRO A 130 -17.71 6.73 1.74
N ASP A 131 -18.68 7.16 2.55
CA ASP A 131 -18.88 6.69 3.93
C ASP A 131 -19.27 5.21 4.03
N GLN A 132 -19.61 4.57 2.92
CA GLN A 132 -19.85 3.13 2.83
C GLN A 132 -18.59 2.34 2.43
N ALA A 133 -17.43 2.98 2.30
CA ALA A 133 -16.20 2.29 1.92
C ALA A 133 -15.03 2.61 2.86
N TRP A 134 -14.14 1.64 3.02
CA TRP A 134 -12.93 1.79 3.82
C TRP A 134 -11.80 0.88 3.32
N LEU A 135 -10.55 1.29 3.54
CA LEU A 135 -9.41 0.38 3.48
C LEU A 135 -9.24 -0.28 4.84
N GLY A 136 -9.28 -1.61 4.88
CA GLY A 136 -9.06 -2.40 6.10
C GLY A 136 -7.60 -2.81 6.27
N LEU A 137 -7.11 -2.84 7.51
CA LEU A 137 -5.90 -3.56 7.92
C LEU A 137 -6.19 -4.31 9.21
N GLN A 138 -6.20 -5.64 9.15
CA GLN A 138 -6.36 -6.55 10.28
C GLN A 138 -5.01 -6.81 10.93
N CYS A 139 -4.85 -6.35 12.16
CA CYS A 139 -3.65 -6.62 12.95
C CYS A 139 -3.72 -8.01 13.60
N ALA A 140 -2.56 -8.54 13.97
CA ALA A 140 -2.48 -9.74 14.78
C ALA A 140 -3.13 -9.55 16.18
N PRO A 141 -3.52 -10.64 16.86
CA PRO A 141 -3.92 -10.58 18.27
C PRO A 141 -2.83 -9.98 19.15
N LEU A 142 -3.23 -9.43 20.31
CA LEU A 142 -2.32 -8.93 21.35
C LEU A 142 -1.43 -7.74 20.93
N VAL A 143 -1.72 -7.12 19.79
CA VAL A 143 -1.08 -5.87 19.36
C VAL A 143 -1.62 -4.70 20.17
N GLU A 144 -0.74 -3.97 20.83
CA GLU A 144 -1.08 -2.72 21.49
C GLU A 144 -1.04 -1.58 20.46
N GLN A 145 -2.18 -0.93 20.25
CA GLN A 145 -2.30 0.19 19.31
C GLN A 145 -2.39 1.53 20.04
N ARG A 146 -1.67 2.52 19.52
CA ARG A 146 -1.84 3.92 19.89
C ARG A 146 -2.15 4.74 18.64
N LEU A 147 -3.28 5.45 18.69
CA LEU A 147 -3.69 6.36 17.63
C LEU A 147 -3.27 7.79 17.99
N ASP A 148 -2.73 8.49 17.00
CA ASP A 148 -2.39 9.90 17.05
C ASP A 148 -2.76 10.52 15.70
N GLY A 149 -4.01 10.98 15.60
CA GLY A 149 -4.61 11.40 14.33
C GLY A 149 -4.55 10.28 13.29
N ARG A 150 -3.80 10.51 12.20
CA ARG A 150 -3.62 9.58 11.07
C ARG A 150 -2.52 8.54 11.30
N ARG A 151 -1.77 8.67 12.38
CA ARG A 151 -0.66 7.77 12.73
C ARG A 151 -1.15 6.71 13.71
N VAL A 152 -0.85 5.46 13.41
CA VAL A 152 -1.10 4.32 14.29
C VAL A 152 0.24 3.66 14.62
N SER A 153 0.58 3.65 15.90
CA SER A 153 1.74 2.92 16.43
C SER A 153 1.30 1.57 16.96
N ASN A 154 1.88 0.49 16.44
CA ASN A 154 1.57 -0.88 16.82
C ASN A 154 2.77 -1.47 17.55
N ARG A 155 2.59 -1.80 18.83
CA ARG A 155 3.58 -2.49 19.66
C ARG A 155 3.21 -3.96 19.81
N PHE A 156 4.22 -4.80 19.71
CA PHE A 156 4.10 -6.24 19.80
C PHE A 156 4.80 -6.71 21.08
N ALA A 157 4.14 -7.58 21.84
CA ALA A 157 4.71 -8.09 23.08
C ALA A 157 6.08 -8.76 22.81
N GLY A 158 7.08 -8.37 23.61
CA GLY A 158 8.45 -8.89 23.49
C GLY A 158 9.28 -8.30 22.34
N GLN A 159 8.73 -7.40 21.52
CA GLN A 159 9.45 -6.78 20.41
C GLN A 159 9.98 -5.39 20.77
N ARG A 160 11.17 -5.07 20.25
CA ARG A 160 11.78 -3.73 20.42
C ARG A 160 11.25 -2.71 19.41
N ARG A 161 10.91 -3.16 18.21
CA ARG A 161 10.43 -2.31 17.12
C ARG A 161 8.93 -2.11 17.20
N THR A 162 8.49 -0.92 16.78
CA THR A 162 7.08 -0.55 16.64
C THR A 162 6.78 -0.47 15.15
N LEU A 163 5.64 -1.01 14.70
CA LEU A 163 5.15 -0.75 13.35
C LEU A 163 4.33 0.53 13.38
N THR A 164 4.82 1.56 12.70
CA THR A 164 4.06 2.77 12.45
C THR A 164 3.33 2.64 11.11
N ILE A 165 2.03 2.95 11.13
CA ILE A 165 1.16 3.04 9.97
C ILE A 165 0.67 4.48 9.87
N LEU A 166 0.81 5.11 8.70
CA LEU A 166 0.45 6.50 8.48
C LEU A 166 -0.32 6.64 7.17
N SER A 167 -1.50 7.29 7.20
CA SER A 167 -2.26 7.66 6.00
C SER A 167 -1.97 9.08 5.51
N GLY A 168 -2.39 9.42 4.29
CA GLY A 168 -2.15 10.70 3.62
C GLY A 168 -2.78 11.91 4.30
N GLU A 169 -2.29 13.13 4.03
CA GLU A 169 -2.77 14.36 4.69
C GLU A 169 -4.27 14.62 4.52
N ARG A 170 -4.80 14.28 3.34
CA ARG A 170 -6.20 14.48 3.00
C ARG A 170 -7.11 13.33 3.46
N ASP A 171 -6.53 12.25 4.00
CA ASP A 171 -7.29 11.09 4.44
C ASP A 171 -7.89 11.33 5.83
N ALA A 172 -9.03 10.70 6.09
CA ALA A 172 -9.58 10.63 7.44
C ALA A 172 -8.68 9.82 8.38
N ALA A 173 -8.71 10.15 9.67
CA ALA A 173 -8.11 9.32 10.70
C ALA A 173 -8.80 7.94 10.72
N PRO A 174 -8.05 6.84 10.93
CA PRO A 174 -8.64 5.52 11.01
C PRO A 174 -9.46 5.37 12.30
N CYS A 175 -10.46 4.49 12.26
CA CYS A 175 -11.06 3.93 13.47
C CYS A 175 -10.52 2.51 13.73
N VAL A 176 -10.64 2.07 14.98
CA VAL A 176 -10.28 0.70 15.39
C VAL A 176 -11.54 -0.06 15.75
N LEU A 177 -11.73 -1.22 15.14
CA LEU A 177 -12.66 -2.22 15.63
C LEU A 177 -11.90 -3.30 16.40
N TYR A 178 -12.44 -3.73 17.52
CA TYR A 178 -11.87 -4.77 18.36
C TYR A 178 -13.01 -5.62 18.92
N ALA A 179 -13.04 -6.91 18.57
CA ALA A 179 -14.10 -7.83 19.01
C ALA A 179 -15.53 -7.30 18.76
N SER A 180 -15.75 -6.57 17.67
CA SER A 180 -17.03 -5.93 17.38
C SER A 180 -17.96 -6.87 16.59
N THR A 181 -19.23 -6.93 16.97
CA THR A 181 -20.27 -7.66 16.23
C THR A 181 -21.22 -6.74 15.47
N ASP A 182 -21.19 -5.43 15.74
CA ASP A 182 -21.98 -4.42 15.03
C ASP A 182 -21.29 -3.04 15.05
N PRO A 183 -20.68 -2.59 13.92
CA PRO A 183 -20.40 -3.38 12.72
C PRO A 183 -19.43 -4.53 13.04
N VAL A 184 -19.54 -5.66 12.33
CA VAL A 184 -18.65 -6.82 12.53
C VAL A 184 -17.21 -6.43 12.17
N GLY A 185 -16.25 -6.68 13.06
CA GLY A 185 -14.85 -6.29 12.86
C GLY A 185 -13.93 -6.66 14.01
N GLY A 186 -12.64 -6.79 13.73
CA GLY A 186 -11.63 -7.03 14.76
C GLY A 186 -11.64 -8.45 15.34
N TRP A 187 -11.80 -9.44 14.46
CA TRP A 187 -11.75 -10.86 14.79
C TRP A 187 -10.79 -11.58 13.86
N VAL A 188 -10.02 -12.51 14.42
CA VAL A 188 -9.18 -13.44 13.66
C VAL A 188 -9.43 -14.87 14.14
N SER A 189 -9.16 -15.84 13.28
CA SER A 189 -9.40 -17.25 13.54
C SER A 189 -8.21 -18.08 13.07
N ASN A 190 -7.30 -18.37 13.99
CA ASN A 190 -6.14 -19.23 13.73
C ASN A 190 -6.48 -20.74 13.73
N ALA A 191 -7.68 -21.11 14.17
CA ALA A 191 -8.14 -22.50 14.21
C ALA A 191 -9.65 -22.58 13.97
N TYR A 192 -10.09 -23.68 13.35
CA TYR A 192 -11.51 -23.90 13.07
C TYR A 192 -12.36 -23.83 14.35
N GLY A 193 -13.46 -23.08 14.30
CA GLY A 193 -14.39 -22.88 15.41
C GLY A 193 -13.89 -21.94 16.51
N ARG A 194 -12.70 -21.37 16.38
CA ARG A 194 -12.12 -20.45 17.38
C ARG A 194 -11.91 -19.06 16.79
N MET A 195 -12.46 -18.05 17.47
CA MET A 195 -12.19 -16.65 17.19
C MET A 195 -11.39 -16.02 18.33
N GLU A 196 -10.51 -15.11 17.97
CA GLU A 196 -9.70 -14.31 18.87
C GLU A 196 -9.91 -12.83 18.51
N ALA A 197 -10.01 -11.99 19.54
CA ALA A 197 -10.10 -10.56 19.36
C ALA A 197 -8.76 -10.02 18.85
N ALA A 198 -8.80 -9.17 17.84
CA ALA A 198 -7.62 -8.51 17.31
C ALA A 198 -7.98 -7.15 16.72
N PRO A 199 -7.11 -6.12 16.79
CA PRO A 199 -7.45 -4.81 16.26
C PRO A 199 -7.61 -4.84 14.74
N GLN A 200 -8.65 -4.20 14.23
CA GLN A 200 -8.83 -3.92 12.81
C GLN A 200 -8.85 -2.41 12.60
N LEU A 201 -7.90 -1.89 11.84
CA LEU A 201 -7.91 -0.51 11.38
C LEU A 201 -8.84 -0.39 10.17
N ARG A 202 -9.68 0.65 10.17
CA ARG A 202 -10.46 1.04 9.00
C ARG A 202 -10.18 2.49 8.67
N TYR A 203 -9.67 2.72 7.47
CA TYR A 203 -9.44 4.05 6.91
C TYR A 203 -10.64 4.39 6.02
N PRO A 204 -11.53 5.31 6.43
CA PRO A 204 -12.68 5.68 5.63
C PRO A 204 -12.25 6.24 4.27
N VAL A 205 -12.98 5.89 3.22
CA VAL A 205 -12.85 6.57 1.93
C VAL A 205 -13.53 7.93 2.05
N VAL A 206 -12.77 9.00 1.80
CA VAL A 206 -13.30 10.37 1.79
C VAL A 206 -13.64 10.85 0.39
N ASP A 207 -12.91 10.36 -0.61
CA ASP A 207 -13.05 10.72 -2.01
C ASP A 207 -12.56 9.58 -2.91
N TRP A 208 -13.45 9.08 -3.79
CA TRP A 208 -13.14 8.06 -4.78
C TRP A 208 -12.13 8.51 -5.83
N ALA A 209 -12.03 9.82 -6.08
CA ALA A 209 -11.09 10.37 -7.05
C ALA A 209 -9.67 10.54 -6.48
N SER A 210 -9.48 10.45 -5.16
CA SER A 210 -8.18 10.63 -4.52
C SER A 210 -7.32 9.36 -4.55
N LEU A 211 -6.00 9.56 -4.47
CA LEU A 211 -5.04 8.51 -4.17
C LEU A 211 -4.98 8.34 -2.64
N MET A 212 -5.11 7.12 -2.13
CA MET A 212 -4.96 6.87 -0.69
C MET A 212 -3.60 6.21 -0.39
N PRO A 213 -2.59 6.98 0.07
CA PRO A 213 -1.30 6.44 0.49
C PRO A 213 -1.35 5.90 1.92
N VAL A 214 -0.68 4.78 2.16
CA VAL A 214 -0.45 4.22 3.50
C VAL A 214 1.02 3.84 3.62
N LEU A 215 1.75 4.55 4.49
CA LEU A 215 3.13 4.25 4.84
C LEU A 215 3.18 3.25 5.99
N LEU A 216 4.00 2.20 5.84
CA LEU A 216 4.33 1.21 6.86
C LEU A 216 5.82 1.27 7.14
N THR A 217 6.22 1.45 8.39
CA THR A 217 7.64 1.50 8.74
C THR A 217 7.92 1.05 10.16
N THR A 218 9.08 0.41 10.35
CA THR A 218 9.66 0.14 11.67
C THR A 218 10.84 1.05 11.99
N ASN A 219 11.26 1.87 11.02
CA ASN A 219 12.34 2.82 11.19
C ASN A 219 11.83 4.01 12.01
N SER A 220 12.47 4.30 13.13
CA SER A 220 12.08 5.41 14.01
C SER A 220 12.10 6.76 13.31
N ARG A 221 13.00 6.95 12.33
CA ARG A 221 13.04 8.16 11.48
C ARG A 221 11.74 8.31 10.73
N HIS A 222 11.33 7.28 9.98
CA HIS A 222 10.09 7.33 9.20
C HIS A 222 8.84 7.20 10.09
N GLY A 223 8.98 6.73 11.32
CA GLY A 223 7.91 6.74 12.33
C GLY A 223 7.39 8.14 12.64
N ALA A 224 8.23 9.16 12.48
CA ALA A 224 7.86 10.58 12.60
C ALA A 224 7.54 11.26 11.26
N ALA A 225 7.52 10.50 10.15
CA ALA A 225 7.28 11.07 8.83
C ALA A 225 5.86 11.61 8.68
N GLU A 226 5.69 12.48 7.68
CA GLU A 226 4.41 12.97 7.19
C GLU A 226 4.32 12.71 5.69
N ILE A 227 3.18 12.21 5.24
CA ILE A 227 2.84 12.19 3.81
C ILE A 227 2.26 13.57 3.49
N THR A 228 3.08 14.46 2.95
CA THR A 228 2.73 15.87 2.71
C THR A 228 2.03 16.06 1.36
N ARG A 229 2.13 15.07 0.47
CA ARG A 229 1.49 15.12 -0.84
C ARG A 229 1.19 13.73 -1.37
N SER A 230 0.05 13.58 -2.01
CA SER A 230 -0.34 12.37 -2.73
C SER A 230 -1.28 12.71 -3.88
N ASP A 231 -0.73 12.76 -5.08
CA ASP A 231 -1.47 13.12 -6.29
C ASP A 231 -1.58 11.93 -7.23
N TYR A 232 -2.80 11.70 -7.73
CA TYR A 232 -3.05 10.90 -8.92
C TYR A 232 -3.27 11.85 -10.09
N ARG A 233 -2.41 11.77 -11.10
CA ARG A 233 -2.50 12.54 -12.34
C ARG A 233 -3.05 11.68 -13.48
N GLU A 234 -3.27 12.30 -14.64
CA GLU A 234 -3.70 11.61 -15.85
C GLU A 234 -2.77 10.43 -16.19
N GLU A 235 -3.33 9.39 -16.81
CA GLU A 235 -2.60 8.20 -17.29
C GLU A 235 -1.92 7.33 -16.19
N GLY A 236 -2.38 7.44 -14.93
CA GLY A 236 -1.89 6.63 -13.82
C GLY A 236 -0.46 7.01 -13.39
N LYS A 237 -0.19 8.30 -13.45
CA LYS A 237 0.99 8.96 -12.91
C LYS A 237 0.75 9.31 -11.44
N TRP A 238 1.50 8.71 -10.52
CA TRP A 238 1.36 8.93 -9.08
C TRP A 238 2.56 9.67 -8.54
N LEU A 239 2.32 10.67 -7.70
CA LEU A 239 3.36 11.39 -6.97
C LEU A 239 3.04 11.33 -5.49
N VAL A 240 4.00 10.85 -4.70
CA VAL A 240 3.92 10.92 -3.24
C VAL A 240 5.17 11.58 -2.70
N THR A 241 4.97 12.49 -1.76
CA THR A 241 6.04 13.16 -1.03
C THR A 241 5.95 12.78 0.44
N LEU A 242 7.05 12.27 0.98
CA LEU A 242 7.23 11.99 2.40
C LEU A 242 8.24 12.98 2.96
N TYR A 243 7.93 13.57 4.11
CA TYR A 243 8.86 14.43 4.83
C TYR A 243 9.15 13.84 6.21
N SER A 244 10.43 13.71 6.57
CA SER A 244 10.83 13.35 7.93
C SER A 244 12.16 13.97 8.29
N MET A 245 12.20 14.71 9.41
CA MET A 245 13.43 15.26 9.99
C MET A 245 14.30 16.05 8.99
N GLY A 246 13.68 16.84 8.10
CA GLY A 246 14.39 17.62 7.08
C GLY A 246 14.75 16.83 5.81
N ILE A 247 14.47 15.53 5.77
CA ILE A 247 14.63 14.68 4.59
C ILE A 247 13.31 14.61 3.84
N THR A 248 13.35 14.73 2.52
CA THR A 248 12.18 14.58 1.66
C THR A 248 12.39 13.41 0.70
N ASP A 249 11.48 12.44 0.74
CA ASP A 249 11.39 11.37 -0.26
C ASP A 249 10.29 11.71 -1.27
N TRP A 250 10.65 11.66 -2.54
CA TRP A 250 9.75 11.78 -3.68
C TRP A 250 9.63 10.43 -4.35
N ILE A 251 8.40 9.93 -4.47
CA ILE A 251 8.08 8.67 -5.14
C ILE A 251 7.21 9.02 -6.35
N LEU A 252 7.80 8.92 -7.54
CA LEU A 252 7.09 9.09 -8.81
C LEU A 252 6.86 7.72 -9.41
N VAL A 253 5.62 7.43 -9.78
CA VAL A 253 5.24 6.15 -10.38
C VAL A 253 4.48 6.42 -11.66
N GLN A 254 4.80 5.68 -12.71
CA GLN A 254 4.09 5.74 -13.98
C GLN A 254 3.43 4.40 -14.26
N SER A 255 2.10 4.39 -14.28
CA SER A 255 1.35 3.22 -14.73
C SER A 255 1.47 3.05 -16.26
N MET A 256 1.09 1.87 -16.73
CA MET A 256 1.02 1.45 -18.13
C MET A 256 0.83 2.55 -19.18
N GLY A 257 1.78 2.64 -20.13
CA GLY A 257 1.58 3.32 -21.42
C GLY A 257 1.53 4.84 -21.36
N GLY A 258 1.80 5.45 -20.20
CA GLY A 258 1.87 6.90 -20.08
C GLY A 258 3.00 7.49 -20.94
N LEU A 259 2.78 8.70 -21.43
CA LEU A 259 3.88 9.54 -21.94
C LEU A 259 4.74 9.98 -20.73
N GLY A 260 6.03 10.29 -20.91
CA GLY A 260 6.94 10.63 -19.80
C GLY A 260 6.39 11.66 -18.80
N TRP A 261 6.93 11.63 -17.59
CA TRP A 261 6.67 12.59 -16.53
C TRP A 261 7.45 13.89 -16.77
N GLU A 262 6.80 15.04 -16.57
CA GLU A 262 7.45 16.32 -16.34
C GLU A 262 6.76 16.95 -15.12
N ASP A 263 7.51 17.11 -14.03
CA ASP A 263 7.03 17.86 -12.88
C ASP A 263 7.69 19.23 -12.86
N LYS A 264 6.90 20.29 -12.82
CA LYS A 264 7.43 21.65 -12.72
C LYS A 264 7.94 21.98 -11.31
N GLU A 265 7.48 21.26 -10.29
CA GLU A 265 7.82 21.56 -8.90
C GLU A 265 9.15 20.93 -8.48
N VAL A 266 9.40 19.69 -8.89
CA VAL A 266 10.72 19.06 -8.73
C VAL A 266 11.64 19.26 -9.94
N ASN A 267 11.13 19.87 -11.02
CA ASN A 267 11.86 20.12 -12.27
C ASN A 267 12.53 18.84 -12.82
N ILE A 268 11.81 17.71 -12.76
CA ILE A 268 12.29 16.41 -13.22
C ILE A 268 11.47 15.98 -14.42
N ARG A 269 12.18 15.54 -15.46
CA ARG A 269 11.62 14.77 -16.57
C ARG A 269 12.03 13.31 -16.43
N PHE A 270 11.06 12.43 -16.29
CA PHE A 270 11.30 11.02 -16.03
C PHE A 270 10.44 10.14 -16.94
N ASN A 271 11.03 9.14 -17.58
CA ASN A 271 10.28 8.12 -18.30
C ASN A 271 10.75 6.74 -17.83
N GLY A 272 10.01 6.16 -16.90
CA GLY A 272 10.26 4.83 -16.35
C GLY A 272 9.11 4.40 -15.45
N LYS A 273 9.23 3.24 -14.79
CA LYS A 273 8.13 2.74 -13.94
C LYS A 273 8.07 3.43 -12.58
N LEU A 274 9.23 3.61 -11.95
CA LEU A 274 9.33 4.20 -10.62
C LEU A 274 10.62 5.02 -10.50
N LEU A 275 10.52 6.19 -9.89
CA LEU A 275 11.65 6.99 -9.42
C LEU A 275 11.47 7.23 -7.92
N TRP A 276 12.50 6.91 -7.15
CA TRP A 276 12.65 7.33 -5.78
C TRP A 276 13.80 8.32 -5.70
N LEU A 277 13.48 9.56 -5.29
CA LEU A 277 14.44 10.62 -5.05
C LEU A 277 14.38 11.01 -3.58
N ARG A 278 15.52 10.98 -2.90
CA ARG A 278 15.68 11.50 -1.55
C ARG A 278 16.49 12.77 -1.55
N THR A 279 16.02 13.78 -0.82
CA THR A 279 16.76 15.03 -0.60
C THR A 279 17.07 15.22 0.88
N TYR A 280 18.29 15.67 1.17
CA TYR A 280 18.78 15.94 2.52
C TYR A 280 18.95 17.45 2.78
N PRO A 281 18.94 17.88 4.06
CA PRO A 281 19.19 19.27 4.44
C PRO A 281 20.55 19.83 4.00
N ASP A 282 21.55 18.96 3.85
CA ASP A 282 22.93 19.30 3.47
C ASP A 282 23.16 19.24 1.95
N ALA A 283 22.10 19.45 1.17
CA ALA A 283 22.09 19.38 -0.29
C ALA A 283 22.41 18.01 -0.91
N ARG A 284 22.76 16.96 -0.14
CA ARG A 284 22.92 15.60 -0.69
C ARG A 284 21.64 15.07 -1.31
N ARG A 285 21.78 14.21 -2.31
CA ARG A 285 20.66 13.56 -3.02
C ARG A 285 20.96 12.07 -3.24
N GLU A 286 19.94 11.25 -3.11
CA GLU A 286 19.97 9.83 -3.50
C GLU A 286 18.88 9.57 -4.53
N LEU A 287 19.20 8.81 -5.57
CA LEU A 287 18.32 8.58 -6.69
C LEU A 287 18.35 7.12 -7.11
N HIS A 288 17.16 6.54 -7.19
CA HIS A 288 16.95 5.15 -7.58
C HIS A 288 15.77 5.06 -8.53
N TRP A 289 15.85 4.21 -9.54
CA TRP A 289 14.76 4.05 -10.50
C TRP A 289 14.59 2.60 -10.95
N LEU A 290 13.41 2.33 -11.51
CA LEU A 290 13.06 1.05 -12.12
C LEU A 290 12.64 1.27 -13.57
N GLU A 291 13.31 0.56 -14.47
CA GLU A 291 12.98 0.49 -15.90
C GLU A 291 12.84 1.89 -16.54
N ALA A 292 13.85 2.74 -16.34
CA ALA A 292 13.88 4.08 -16.91
C ALA A 292 14.56 4.08 -18.28
N THR A 293 13.98 4.84 -19.21
CA THR A 293 14.57 5.16 -20.52
C THR A 293 15.08 6.59 -20.59
N ARG A 294 14.58 7.46 -19.70
CA ARG A 294 15.00 8.86 -19.62
C ARG A 294 14.87 9.38 -18.20
N LEU A 295 15.89 10.11 -17.76
CA LEU A 295 15.84 10.96 -16.58
C LEU A 295 16.64 12.23 -16.87
N ASP A 296 15.99 13.38 -16.77
CA ASP A 296 16.55 14.71 -17.03
C ASP A 296 16.17 15.59 -15.83
N TRP A 297 17.20 16.10 -15.14
CA TRP A 297 17.05 16.94 -13.97
C TRP A 297 17.96 18.18 -14.11
N PRO A 298 17.46 19.24 -14.75
CA PRO A 298 18.27 20.39 -15.19
C PRO A 298 18.94 21.16 -14.06
N GLU A 299 18.30 21.23 -12.89
CA GLU A 299 18.83 21.95 -11.72
C GLU A 299 20.13 21.33 -11.20
N GLU A 300 20.30 20.02 -11.38
CA GLU A 300 21.45 19.27 -10.88
C GLU A 300 22.44 18.90 -11.99
N SER A 301 22.22 19.36 -13.23
CA SER A 301 23.03 19.01 -14.41
C SER A 301 23.12 17.49 -14.65
N ILE A 302 22.05 16.75 -14.36
CA ILE A 302 21.99 15.30 -14.56
C ILE A 302 21.17 15.01 -15.82
N ASP A 303 21.83 14.46 -16.84
CA ASP A 303 21.20 13.91 -18.04
C ASP A 303 21.54 12.42 -18.13
N ILE A 304 20.53 11.57 -17.98
CA ILE A 304 20.67 10.11 -18.09
C ILE A 304 19.74 9.63 -19.20
N LEU A 305 20.34 9.18 -20.31
CA LEU A 305 19.68 8.49 -21.40
C LEU A 305 20.09 7.02 -21.36
N LEU A 306 19.21 6.15 -20.85
CA LEU A 306 19.45 4.72 -20.75
C LEU A 306 18.61 3.97 -21.80
N SER A 307 19.18 2.94 -22.43
CA SER A 307 18.41 2.00 -23.24
C SER A 307 17.67 1.00 -22.34
N SER A 308 16.52 0.52 -22.81
CA SER A 308 15.33 0.02 -22.09
C SER A 308 15.44 -1.03 -20.99
N ASP A 309 16.62 -1.53 -20.62
CA ASP A 309 16.74 -2.80 -19.88
C ASP A 309 17.47 -2.69 -18.52
N GLU A 310 17.82 -1.50 -18.03
CA GLU A 310 18.64 -1.34 -16.82
C GLU A 310 17.88 -0.70 -15.64
N ALA A 311 17.90 -1.38 -14.49
CA ALA A 311 17.73 -0.75 -13.18
C ALA A 311 19.07 -0.13 -12.77
N GLY A 312 19.07 1.06 -12.16
CA GLY A 312 20.29 1.76 -11.79
C GLY A 312 20.14 2.62 -10.54
N ASP A 313 21.29 2.91 -9.93
CA ASP A 313 21.43 3.65 -8.68
C ASP A 313 22.47 4.78 -8.87
N LEU A 314 22.17 6.00 -8.42
CA LEU A 314 23.12 7.13 -8.41
C LEU A 314 23.05 7.89 -7.09
N ALA A 315 24.21 8.14 -6.49
CA ALA A 315 24.38 9.02 -5.34
C ALA A 315 25.17 10.25 -5.77
N LEU A 316 24.64 11.45 -5.50
CA LEU A 316 25.30 12.71 -5.83
C LEU A 316 25.64 13.45 -4.54
N SER A 317 26.92 13.78 -4.40
CA SER A 317 27.43 14.63 -3.33
C SER A 317 27.94 15.93 -3.93
N ASP A 318 27.52 17.05 -3.35
CA ASP A 318 27.93 18.38 -3.78
C ASP A 318 29.42 18.61 -3.47
N SER A 319 30.26 18.54 -4.51
CA SER A 319 31.62 19.08 -4.49
C SER A 319 31.77 20.05 -5.65
N SER A 320 31.19 21.25 -5.49
CA SER A 320 31.57 22.51 -6.13
C SER A 320 31.91 22.48 -7.64
N ARG A 321 31.08 23.15 -8.44
CA ARG A 321 31.42 23.83 -9.71
C ARG A 321 32.85 23.60 -10.23
N SER A 322 32.99 22.69 -11.19
CA SER A 322 33.97 22.80 -12.26
C SER A 322 33.53 21.90 -13.41
N SER A 323 33.55 22.48 -14.61
CA SER A 323 33.42 21.83 -15.91
C SER A 323 34.15 20.49 -16.00
N ASP A 324 33.54 19.57 -16.74
CA ASP A 324 33.95 18.19 -17.04
C ASP A 324 33.52 17.14 -16.00
N LEU A 325 32.21 16.88 -15.93
CA LEU A 325 31.69 15.61 -15.42
C LEU A 325 32.06 14.50 -16.41
N GLU A 326 33.22 13.88 -16.20
CA GLU A 326 33.47 12.53 -16.70
C GLU A 326 32.39 11.62 -16.10
N MET A 327 31.47 11.15 -16.95
CA MET A 327 30.49 10.12 -16.60
C MET A 327 31.22 8.89 -16.05
N GLN A 328 31.22 8.71 -14.73
CA GLN A 328 31.61 7.43 -14.14
C GLN A 328 30.50 6.43 -14.41
N PHE A 329 30.66 5.66 -15.50
CA PHE A 329 29.97 4.40 -15.68
C PHE A 329 30.40 3.46 -14.55
N VAL A 330 29.55 3.28 -13.55
CA VAL A 330 29.69 2.15 -12.63
C VAL A 330 29.21 0.90 -13.35
N ARG A 331 30.06 0.34 -14.22
CA ARG A 331 29.91 -1.04 -14.70
C ARG A 331 30.27 -1.98 -13.54
N PHE A 332 29.27 -2.60 -12.92
CA PHE A 332 29.52 -3.81 -12.15
C PHE A 332 29.71 -4.98 -13.14
N GLN A 333 30.91 -5.57 -13.14
CA GLN A 333 31.13 -6.88 -13.73
C GLN A 333 30.54 -7.93 -12.77
N TRP A 334 29.76 -8.84 -13.36
CA TRP A 334 29.00 -9.93 -12.73
C TRP A 334 29.84 -10.86 -11.86
#